data_AF-A0A497PEB6-F1
#
_entry.id   AF-A0A497PEB6-F1
#
_cell.length_a   1.000
_cell.length_b   1.000
_cell.length_c   1.000
_cell.angle_alpha   90.00
_cell.angle_beta   90.00
_cell.angle_gamma   90.00
#
_symmetry.space_group_name_H-M   'P 1'
#
loop_
_entity.id
_entity.type
_entity.pdbx_description
1 polymer ?
#
loop_
_entity_poly.entity_id
_entity_poly.type
_entity_poly.pdbx_seq_one_letter_code
_entity_poly.pdbx_strand_id
1 'polypeptide(L)'
;MSNNILGSVLSQGRKAEEVLIVSTIEKAGTLKKGTIIAHDTLNEVILLQVTHKITWSDLSEQDLFLMNENEKLAYKIIQKSPKSYILHSIIVGAIRDEGEGPAIFGGTTSFIADKTPEVRLLKPSEVKMIYDKGTLEVGRTVDGHKVTLPINGLIQRHLSIIGMTGSGKSYLLGLLCEELALHKAAILIIDPHNEYIPMAQTLPREVGKMLYSIGSAVGLNTYTLDVQKLSAFDFQHFTGMGIGSTAIVERIIQNLKETKSQYSIQDILQHLDSQARKGSPSEKAAATWARNYIQTLTNTGMLGTSEPPMREMVNANQTTVVAMSGVKERIQQFIVTSILQRIFNARRRKEISPLILVIEEAHRFAPSAEKVSSSAIMRTLAAEGRKFGICLVVVSQRPNRLDSTVLSQCVTNIVMKVKNPSDLESIKNSAENVTDDILNELPRFERGEALIMGEAFPISIRYKTRSDRKTKHGGKNVNFVSEWQKHNQEKNVKKFNFPTEI
;
A
#
# COMPACT_ATOMS: atom_id res chain seq x y z
N MET A 1 -27.05 20.79 27.90
CA MET A 1 -25.83 19.98 28.09
C MET A 1 -26.09 18.47 28.14
N SER A 2 -27.32 17.98 27.93
CA SER A 2 -27.72 16.57 28.11
C SER A 2 -27.76 15.68 26.85
N ASN A 3 -27.57 16.21 25.64
CA ASN A 3 -27.82 15.47 24.37
C ASN A 3 -26.68 14.56 23.86
N ASN A 4 -25.57 14.44 24.61
CA ASN A 4 -24.39 13.70 24.19
C ASN A 4 -24.04 12.50 25.06
N ILE A 5 -24.69 12.32 26.22
CA ILE A 5 -24.49 11.16 27.09
C ILE A 5 -25.11 9.94 26.41
N LEU A 6 -24.39 8.83 26.47
CA LEU A 6 -24.75 7.55 25.87
C LEU A 6 -25.05 6.50 26.92
N GLY A 7 -24.47 6.56 28.11
CA GLY A 7 -24.72 5.56 29.15
C GLY A 7 -23.66 5.59 30.22
N SER A 8 -23.61 4.53 31.02
CA SER A 8 -22.64 4.37 32.09
C SER A 8 -21.69 3.21 31.83
N VAL A 9 -20.41 3.39 32.13
CA VAL A 9 -19.49 2.26 32.25
C VAL A 9 -19.98 1.38 33.40
N LEU A 10 -20.16 0.10 33.11
CA LEU A 10 -20.58 -0.88 34.11
C LEU A 10 -19.38 -1.58 34.73
N SER A 11 -18.50 -2.12 33.87
CA SER A 11 -17.42 -3.00 34.29
C SER A 11 -16.39 -3.16 33.16
N GLN A 12 -15.22 -3.67 33.54
CA GLN A 12 -14.23 -4.17 32.61
C GLN A 12 -14.65 -5.55 32.09
N GLY A 13 -14.40 -5.80 30.81
CA GLY A 13 -14.73 -7.06 30.13
C GLY A 13 -13.81 -8.21 30.53
N ARG A 14 -13.60 -9.17 29.61
CA ARG A 14 -12.72 -10.32 29.86
C ARG A 14 -11.25 -9.92 29.80
N LYS A 15 -10.94 -8.98 28.91
CA LYS A 15 -9.60 -8.41 28.75
C LYS A 15 -9.54 -7.04 29.42
N ALA A 16 -8.33 -6.61 29.78
CA ALA A 16 -8.10 -5.30 30.38
C ALA A 16 -8.52 -4.13 29.47
N GLU A 17 -8.43 -4.30 28.14
CA GLU A 17 -8.88 -3.30 27.17
C GLU A 17 -10.39 -3.27 26.93
N GLU A 18 -11.15 -4.28 27.37
CA GLU A 18 -12.58 -4.37 27.11
C GLU A 18 -13.39 -3.60 28.16
N VAL A 19 -14.38 -2.84 27.69
CA VAL A 19 -15.28 -2.05 28.54
C VAL A 19 -16.73 -2.36 28.16
N LEU A 20 -17.53 -2.68 29.18
CA LEU A 20 -18.96 -2.91 29.05
C LEU A 20 -19.71 -1.64 29.47
N ILE A 21 -20.50 -1.11 28.55
CA ILE A 21 -21.25 0.13 28.75
C ILE A 21 -22.73 -0.20 28.69
N VAL A 22 -23.45 0.12 29.75
CA VAL A 22 -24.90 -0.06 29.81
C VAL A 22 -25.57 1.25 29.43
N SER A 23 -26.53 1.19 28.52
CA SER A 23 -27.28 2.34 28.05
C SER A 23 -28.77 2.06 28.02
N THR A 24 -29.57 3.04 28.45
CA THR A 24 -31.01 3.11 28.20
C THR A 24 -31.36 4.16 27.13
N ILE A 25 -30.36 4.78 26.51
CA ILE A 25 -30.49 5.93 25.62
C ILE A 25 -30.62 5.42 24.18
N GLU A 26 -31.71 5.79 23.49
CA GLU A 26 -31.99 5.38 22.11
C GLU A 26 -30.83 5.67 21.16
N LYS A 27 -30.14 6.81 21.35
CA LYS A 27 -28.96 7.21 20.57
C LYS A 27 -27.83 6.17 20.63
N ALA A 28 -27.61 5.53 21.79
CA ALA A 28 -26.64 4.44 21.90
C ALA A 28 -27.01 3.24 21.02
N GLY A 29 -28.31 2.99 20.86
CA GLY A 29 -28.86 2.00 19.94
C GLY A 29 -28.55 2.27 18.47
N THR A 30 -28.20 3.51 18.09
CA THR A 30 -27.88 3.90 16.70
C THR A 30 -26.39 3.83 16.37
N LEU A 31 -25.52 3.64 17.38
CA LEU A 31 -24.07 3.58 17.17
C LEU A 31 -23.70 2.38 16.31
N LYS A 32 -22.74 2.60 15.42
CA LYS A 32 -22.24 1.57 14.53
C LYS A 32 -20.97 0.97 15.09
N LYS A 33 -20.67 -0.23 14.62
CA LYS A 33 -19.38 -0.86 14.88
C LYS A 33 -18.25 0.01 14.29
N GLY A 34 -17.25 0.31 15.11
CA GLY A 34 -16.12 1.18 14.77
C GLY A 34 -16.28 2.64 15.22
N THR A 35 -17.45 3.04 15.72
CA THR A 35 -17.68 4.37 16.29
C THR A 35 -16.79 4.59 17.51
N ILE A 36 -16.13 5.76 17.58
CA ILE A 36 -15.34 6.15 18.75
C ILE A 36 -16.22 7.03 19.64
N ILE A 37 -16.24 6.69 20.93
CA ILE A 37 -16.93 7.41 21.99
C ILE A 37 -15.92 7.76 23.10
N ALA A 38 -16.29 8.71 23.93
CA ALA A 38 -15.45 9.22 25.01
C ALA A 38 -16.02 8.83 26.37
N HIS A 39 -15.13 8.51 27.29
CA HIS A 39 -15.44 8.40 28.71
C HIS A 39 -14.56 9.41 29.45
N ASP A 40 -15.20 10.40 30.07
CA ASP A 40 -14.50 11.41 30.86
C ASP A 40 -14.10 10.82 32.22
N THR A 41 -12.82 10.92 32.56
CA THR A 41 -12.32 10.65 33.91
C THR A 41 -11.82 11.95 34.55
N LEU A 42 -11.36 11.89 35.79
CA LEU A 42 -10.80 13.06 36.48
C LEU A 42 -9.60 13.70 35.75
N ASN A 43 -8.77 12.88 35.11
CA ASN A 43 -7.47 13.32 34.57
C ASN A 43 -7.35 13.21 33.04
N GLU A 44 -8.20 12.39 32.41
CA GLU A 44 -8.08 12.08 30.99
C GLU A 44 -9.45 11.77 30.35
N VAL A 45 -9.52 11.88 29.03
CA VAL A 45 -10.66 11.38 28.25
C VAL A 45 -10.28 10.07 27.60
N ILE A 46 -10.88 8.97 28.06
CA ILE A 46 -10.62 7.63 27.52
C ILE A 46 -11.42 7.45 26.24
N LEU A 47 -10.76 7.01 25.19
CA LEU A 47 -11.34 6.77 23.88
C LEU A 47 -11.70 5.29 23.76
N LEU A 48 -12.99 5.04 23.53
CA LEU A 48 -13.55 3.70 23.43
C LEU A 48 -14.06 3.50 22.00
N GLN A 49 -13.68 2.40 21.36
CA GLN A 49 -14.24 2.01 20.07
C GLN A 49 -15.32 0.95 20.26
N VAL A 50 -16.52 1.23 19.78
CA VAL A 50 -17.65 0.29 19.82
C VAL A 50 -17.35 -0.90 18.91
N THR A 51 -17.26 -2.10 19.48
CA THR A 51 -17.00 -3.32 18.69
C THR A 51 -18.30 -4.07 18.41
N HIS A 52 -19.17 -4.20 19.41
CA HIS A 52 -20.41 -4.96 19.32
C HIS A 52 -21.50 -4.28 20.15
N LYS A 53 -22.75 -4.43 19.72
CA LYS A 53 -23.93 -4.01 20.46
C LYS A 53 -24.76 -5.25 20.74
N ILE A 54 -25.15 -5.43 21.99
CA ILE A 54 -25.96 -6.56 22.44
C ILE A 54 -27.25 -6.02 23.03
N THR A 55 -28.36 -6.56 22.54
CA THR A 55 -29.69 -6.35 23.11
C THR A 55 -30.14 -7.63 23.81
N TRP A 56 -31.18 -7.53 24.64
CA TRP A 56 -31.75 -8.71 25.31
C TRP A 56 -32.21 -9.78 24.31
N SER A 57 -32.76 -9.40 23.17
CA SER A 57 -33.22 -10.34 22.14
C SER A 57 -32.10 -11.09 21.43
N ASP A 58 -30.84 -10.63 21.55
CA ASP A 58 -29.70 -11.24 20.86
C ASP A 58 -29.09 -12.43 21.63
N LEU A 59 -29.58 -12.73 22.84
CA LEU A 59 -28.95 -13.69 23.76
C LEU A 59 -29.68 -15.02 23.83
N SER A 60 -28.94 -16.11 23.68
CA SER A 60 -29.40 -17.46 23.97
C SER A 60 -29.06 -17.90 25.41
N GLU A 61 -29.71 -18.96 25.90
CA GLU A 61 -29.34 -19.57 27.20
C GLU A 61 -27.90 -20.08 27.22
N GLN A 62 -27.35 -20.50 26.07
CA GLN A 62 -25.95 -20.93 25.95
C GLN A 62 -24.98 -19.75 26.10
N ASP A 63 -25.32 -18.57 25.58
CA ASP A 63 -24.49 -17.38 25.73
C ASP A 63 -24.38 -16.98 27.21
N LEU A 64 -25.49 -17.05 27.96
CA LEU A 64 -25.54 -16.75 29.40
C LEU A 64 -24.61 -17.65 30.23
N PHE A 65 -24.43 -18.91 29.82
CA PHE A 65 -23.56 -19.86 30.51
C PHE A 65 -22.07 -19.55 30.32
N LEU A 66 -21.70 -19.02 29.15
CA LEU A 66 -20.31 -18.73 28.79
C LEU A 66 -19.80 -17.39 29.35
N MET A 67 -20.64 -16.63 30.05
CA MET A 67 -20.33 -15.28 30.52
C MET A 67 -19.58 -15.25 31.85
N ASN A 68 -18.72 -14.24 32.02
CA ASN A 68 -18.10 -13.93 33.31
C ASN A 68 -19.09 -13.21 34.25
N GLU A 69 -18.72 -13.01 35.52
CA GLU A 69 -19.62 -12.39 36.52
C GLU A 69 -19.97 -10.92 36.19
N ASN A 70 -19.03 -10.17 35.60
CA ASN A 70 -19.24 -8.79 35.17
C ASN A 70 -20.24 -8.68 34.02
N GLU A 71 -20.12 -9.60 33.05
CA GLU A 71 -21.04 -9.78 31.94
C GLU A 71 -22.43 -10.14 32.49
N LYS A 72 -22.56 -11.18 33.32
CA LYS A 72 -23.85 -11.57 33.93
C LYS A 72 -24.53 -10.43 34.68
N LEU A 73 -23.77 -9.59 35.37
CA LEU A 73 -24.30 -8.39 36.03
C LEU A 73 -24.90 -7.41 35.02
N ALA A 74 -24.21 -7.15 33.91
CA ALA A 74 -24.71 -6.32 32.81
C ALA A 74 -26.03 -6.86 32.27
N TYR A 75 -26.10 -8.17 32.07
CA TYR A 75 -27.26 -8.83 31.52
C TYR A 75 -28.49 -8.76 32.43
N LYS A 76 -28.30 -8.94 33.75
CA LYS A 76 -29.37 -8.74 34.74
C LYS A 76 -29.95 -7.32 34.70
N ILE A 77 -29.16 -6.31 34.33
CA ILE A 77 -29.61 -4.93 34.21
C ILE A 77 -30.48 -4.76 32.96
N ILE A 78 -30.05 -5.25 31.80
CA ILE A 78 -30.85 -5.13 30.56
C ILE A 78 -32.10 -6.03 30.55
N GLN A 79 -32.08 -7.18 31.25
CA GLN A 79 -33.26 -8.04 31.40
C GLN A 79 -34.44 -7.31 32.05
N LYS A 80 -34.14 -6.38 32.98
CA LYS A 80 -35.16 -5.56 33.66
C LYS A 80 -35.67 -4.39 32.82
N SER A 81 -35.04 -4.10 31.69
CA SER A 81 -35.36 -2.96 30.82
C SER A 81 -35.10 -3.32 29.35
N PRO A 82 -36.10 -3.84 28.61
CA PRO A 82 -35.92 -4.35 27.25
C PRO A 82 -35.52 -3.28 26.21
N LYS A 83 -35.53 -2.00 26.57
CA LYS A 83 -35.00 -0.89 25.74
C LYS A 83 -33.51 -0.60 26.00
N SER A 84 -32.85 -1.39 26.84
CA SER A 84 -31.45 -1.19 27.19
C SER A 84 -30.51 -1.92 26.23
N TYR A 85 -29.31 -1.36 26.07
CA TYR A 85 -28.24 -1.85 25.22
C TYR A 85 -26.98 -2.08 26.06
N ILE A 86 -26.22 -3.11 25.72
CA ILE A 86 -24.82 -3.24 26.14
C ILE A 86 -23.96 -2.90 24.92
N LEU A 87 -23.10 -1.89 25.06
CA LEU A 87 -22.04 -1.62 24.10
C LEU A 87 -20.77 -2.29 24.61
N HIS A 88 -20.34 -3.33 23.90
CA HIS A 88 -18.99 -3.84 24.02
C HIS A 88 -18.07 -2.87 23.30
N SER A 89 -17.11 -2.32 24.03
CA SER A 89 -16.12 -1.40 23.50
C SER A 89 -14.72 -1.81 23.90
N ILE A 90 -13.74 -1.40 23.12
CA ILE A 90 -12.32 -1.55 23.45
C ILE A 90 -11.68 -0.19 23.65
N ILE A 91 -10.76 -0.09 24.59
CA ILE A 91 -9.93 1.09 24.79
C ILE A 91 -8.95 1.18 23.62
N VAL A 92 -9.01 2.29 22.88
CA VAL A 92 -8.10 2.55 21.75
C VAL A 92 -7.04 3.59 22.08
N GLY A 93 -7.24 4.37 23.14
CA GLY A 93 -6.29 5.36 23.62
C GLY A 93 -6.94 6.34 24.58
N ALA A 94 -6.24 7.43 24.87
CA ALA A 94 -6.72 8.51 25.73
C ALA A 94 -6.29 9.88 25.24
N ILE A 95 -7.01 10.91 25.66
CA ILE A 95 -6.64 12.31 25.50
C ILE A 95 -6.22 12.84 26.87
N ARG A 96 -4.99 13.34 26.94
CA ARG A 96 -4.40 13.91 28.16
C ARG A 96 -3.84 15.29 27.87
N ASP A 97 -3.85 16.15 28.88
CA ASP A 97 -3.12 17.41 28.84
C ASP A 97 -1.93 17.32 29.81
N GLU A 98 -0.72 17.27 29.25
CA GLU A 98 0.54 17.18 30.01
C GLU A 98 1.22 18.56 30.15
N GLY A 99 0.51 19.66 29.87
CA GLY A 99 1.00 21.03 30.03
C GLY A 99 1.36 21.74 28.73
N GLU A 100 1.44 21.03 27.60
CA GLU A 100 1.58 21.59 26.25
C GLU A 100 0.23 21.63 25.48
N GLY A 101 -0.87 21.30 26.17
CA GLY A 101 -2.20 21.15 25.60
C GLY A 101 -2.60 19.68 25.39
N PRO A 102 -3.86 19.44 24.99
CA PRO A 102 -4.39 18.09 24.85
C PRO A 102 -3.72 17.33 23.69
N ALA A 103 -3.22 16.13 23.99
CA ALA A 103 -2.62 15.21 23.02
C ALA A 103 -3.29 13.84 23.08
N ILE A 104 -3.25 13.11 21.95
CA ILE A 104 -3.79 11.76 21.84
C ILE A 104 -2.66 10.77 22.09
N PHE A 105 -2.87 9.87 23.04
CA PHE A 105 -1.98 8.76 23.34
C PHE A 105 -2.65 7.46 22.92
N GLY A 106 -1.97 6.70 22.08
CA GLY A 106 -2.39 5.35 21.71
C GLY A 106 -1.95 4.31 22.75
N GLY A 107 -2.58 3.14 22.69
CA GLY A 107 -2.24 2.00 23.55
C GLY A 107 -3.18 1.83 24.75
N THR A 108 -3.04 0.69 25.42
CA THR A 108 -3.92 0.29 26.51
C THR A 108 -3.55 1.05 27.78
N THR A 109 -4.39 1.99 28.20
CA THR A 109 -4.33 2.53 29.55
C THR A 109 -4.97 1.52 30.51
N SER A 110 -4.40 1.35 31.70
CA SER A 110 -5.02 0.57 32.77
C SER A 110 -6.27 1.31 33.23
N PHE A 111 -7.42 0.92 32.67
CA PHE A 111 -8.71 1.44 33.08
C PHE A 111 -9.00 1.01 34.52
N ILE A 112 -8.98 1.97 35.44
CA ILE A 112 -9.58 1.82 36.75
C ILE A 112 -10.97 2.41 36.61
N ALA A 113 -12.00 1.58 36.75
CA ALA A 113 -13.40 2.01 36.68
C ALA A 113 -13.66 3.06 37.76
N ASP A 114 -13.53 4.34 37.40
CA ASP A 114 -13.86 5.43 38.28
C ASP A 114 -15.38 5.53 38.40
N LYS A 115 -15.88 5.91 39.58
CA LYS A 115 -17.32 5.87 39.91
C LYS A 115 -18.14 6.99 39.26
N THR A 116 -17.53 7.79 38.37
CA THR A 116 -18.22 8.82 37.60
C THR A 116 -18.38 8.35 36.15
N PRO A 117 -19.58 7.90 35.73
CA PRO A 117 -19.66 6.80 34.78
C PRO A 117 -19.99 7.22 33.35
N GLU A 118 -20.11 8.51 33.05
CA GLU A 118 -20.77 8.92 31.80
C GLU A 118 -19.90 8.68 30.58
N VAL A 119 -20.39 7.82 29.71
CA VAL A 119 -19.91 7.65 28.35
C VAL A 119 -20.68 8.61 27.47
N ARG A 120 -20.00 9.31 26.57
CA ARG A 120 -20.59 10.30 25.68
C ARG A 120 -20.02 10.23 24.27
N LEU A 121 -20.68 10.89 23.34
CA LEU A 121 -20.10 11.17 22.03
C LEU A 121 -18.90 12.11 22.15
N LEU A 122 -18.04 12.05 21.14
CA LEU A 122 -16.91 12.96 20.98
C LEU A 122 -17.40 14.41 20.85
N LYS A 123 -16.71 15.33 21.53
CA LYS A 123 -16.86 16.78 21.35
C LYS A 123 -16.30 17.19 19.98
N PRO A 124 -16.79 18.28 19.36
CA PRO A 124 -16.25 18.76 18.08
C PRO A 124 -14.74 18.97 18.06
N SER A 125 -14.16 19.43 19.18
CA SER A 125 -12.70 19.58 19.33
C SER A 125 -11.97 18.23 19.29
N GLU A 126 -12.51 17.19 19.93
CA GLU A 126 -11.97 15.83 19.93
C GLU A 126 -12.09 15.19 18.54
N VAL A 127 -13.23 15.34 17.87
CA VAL A 127 -13.43 14.90 16.48
C VAL A 127 -12.36 15.52 15.56
N LYS A 128 -12.15 16.83 15.65
CA LYS A 128 -11.11 17.52 14.87
C LYS A 128 -9.73 16.96 15.21
N MET A 129 -9.40 16.82 16.50
CA MET A 129 -8.11 16.31 16.94
C MET A 129 -7.84 14.87 16.47
N ILE A 130 -8.87 14.01 16.41
CA ILE A 130 -8.73 12.59 16.05
C ILE A 130 -8.68 12.40 14.52
N TYR A 131 -9.57 13.04 13.77
CA TYR A 131 -9.77 12.71 12.35
C TYR A 131 -9.23 13.75 11.35
N ASP A 132 -9.08 15.01 11.78
CA ASP A 132 -8.60 16.10 10.93
C ASP A 132 -7.10 16.33 11.14
N LYS A 133 -6.29 15.51 10.45
CA LYS A 133 -4.82 15.55 10.56
C LYS A 133 -4.14 16.34 9.45
N GLY A 134 -4.87 16.77 8.42
CA GLY A 134 -4.28 17.53 7.32
C GLY A 134 -5.22 17.80 6.17
N THR A 135 -4.67 17.86 4.96
CA THR A 135 -5.40 18.34 3.77
C THR A 135 -5.93 17.22 2.88
N LEU A 136 -5.35 16.02 2.94
CA LEU A 136 -5.71 14.93 2.03
C LEU A 136 -6.92 14.15 2.57
N GLU A 137 -8.12 14.44 2.09
CA GLU A 137 -9.33 13.68 2.48
C GLU A 137 -9.33 12.28 1.85
N VAL A 138 -9.22 11.24 2.67
CA VAL A 138 -9.23 9.83 2.20
C VAL A 138 -10.61 9.19 2.24
N GLY A 139 -11.49 9.68 3.09
CA GLY A 139 -12.81 9.10 3.27
C GLY A 139 -13.49 9.55 4.55
N ARG A 140 -14.44 8.73 5.01
CA ARG A 140 -15.27 9.03 6.18
C ARG A 140 -15.40 7.85 7.12
N THR A 141 -15.46 8.11 8.42
CA THR A 141 -15.80 7.10 9.43
C THR A 141 -17.22 6.58 9.24
N VAL A 142 -17.57 5.50 9.95
CA VAL A 142 -18.93 4.94 9.96
C VAL A 142 -20.01 5.93 10.41
N ASP A 143 -19.60 6.96 11.17
CA ASP A 143 -20.43 8.05 11.69
C ASP A 143 -20.35 9.33 10.83
N GLY A 144 -19.66 9.28 9.69
CA GLY A 144 -19.62 10.34 8.70
C GLY A 144 -18.55 11.42 8.93
N HIS A 145 -17.69 11.28 9.94
CA HIS A 145 -16.56 12.19 10.16
C HIS A 145 -15.53 12.06 9.05
N LYS A 146 -15.07 13.19 8.50
CA LYS A 146 -14.02 13.22 7.49
C LYS A 146 -12.70 12.78 8.10
N VAL A 147 -11.98 11.93 7.38
CA VAL A 147 -10.61 11.51 7.74
C VAL A 147 -9.64 12.14 6.76
N THR A 148 -8.70 12.94 7.26
CA THR A 148 -7.72 13.66 6.45
C THR A 148 -6.29 13.30 6.84
N LEU A 149 -5.37 13.21 5.87
CA LEU A 149 -3.96 12.94 6.11
C LEU A 149 -3.09 14.20 5.97
N PRO A 150 -2.05 14.36 6.80
CA PRO A 150 -1.05 15.42 6.63
C PRO A 150 -0.09 15.07 5.50
N ILE A 151 0.06 15.94 4.51
CA ILE A 151 1.07 15.77 3.45
C ILE A 151 2.48 15.72 4.06
N ASN A 152 2.84 16.70 4.90
CA ASN A 152 4.17 16.75 5.51
C ASN A 152 4.41 15.57 6.47
N GLY A 153 3.39 15.16 7.22
CA GLY A 153 3.46 14.00 8.12
C GLY A 153 3.67 12.70 7.35
N LEU A 154 3.00 12.52 6.20
CA LEU A 154 3.23 11.38 5.31
C LEU A 154 4.65 11.40 4.73
N ILE A 155 5.12 12.55 4.25
CA ILE A 155 6.44 12.68 3.62
C ILE A 155 7.56 12.28 4.59
N GLN A 156 7.40 12.59 5.87
CA GLN A 156 8.42 12.33 6.88
C GLN A 156 8.48 10.89 7.37
N ARG A 157 7.47 10.05 7.10
CA ARG A 157 7.24 8.81 7.89
C ARG A 157 6.94 7.55 7.08
N HIS A 158 6.94 7.67 5.75
CA HIS A 158 6.58 6.60 4.82
C HIS A 158 5.17 6.05 5.05
N LEU A 159 4.65 5.32 4.06
CA LEU A 159 3.28 4.82 4.07
C LEU A 159 3.25 3.39 3.54
N SER A 160 2.54 2.50 4.23
CA SER A 160 2.16 1.20 3.68
C SER A 160 0.66 1.18 3.34
N ILE A 161 0.30 0.53 2.24
CA ILE A 161 -1.08 0.22 1.88
C ILE A 161 -1.19 -1.29 1.68
N ILE A 162 -1.91 -1.95 2.59
CA ILE A 162 -1.97 -3.40 2.70
C ILE A 162 -3.41 -3.87 2.47
N GLY A 163 -3.59 -5.00 1.78
CA GLY A 163 -4.91 -5.59 1.59
C GLY A 163 -4.96 -6.64 0.49
N MET A 164 -5.92 -7.55 0.52
CA MET A 164 -6.06 -8.59 -0.52
C MET A 164 -6.46 -8.02 -1.88
N THR A 165 -6.41 -8.84 -2.94
CA THR A 165 -6.97 -8.49 -4.25
C THR A 165 -8.45 -8.13 -4.15
N GLY A 166 -8.87 -7.05 -4.79
CA GLY A 166 -10.26 -6.57 -4.76
C GLY A 166 -10.68 -5.80 -3.50
N SER A 167 -9.79 -5.61 -2.51
CA SER A 167 -10.09 -4.80 -1.31
C SER A 167 -10.26 -3.30 -1.62
N GLY A 168 -9.65 -2.82 -2.71
CA GLY A 168 -9.65 -1.42 -3.12
C GLY A 168 -8.30 -0.70 -3.04
N LYS A 169 -7.18 -1.41 -2.83
CA LYS A 169 -5.83 -0.81 -2.73
C LYS A 169 -5.49 0.15 -3.87
N SER A 170 -5.56 -0.32 -5.12
CA SER A 170 -5.21 0.48 -6.29
C SER A 170 -6.15 1.66 -6.49
N TYR A 171 -7.40 1.53 -6.05
CA TYR A 171 -8.36 2.64 -6.03
C TYR A 171 -7.95 3.70 -5.00
N LEU A 172 -7.64 3.29 -3.76
CA LEU A 172 -7.16 4.18 -2.70
C LEU A 172 -5.82 4.83 -3.08
N LEU A 173 -4.86 4.08 -3.62
CA LEU A 173 -3.59 4.65 -4.06
C LEU A 173 -3.80 5.67 -5.18
N GLY A 174 -4.66 5.37 -6.16
CA GLY A 174 -5.02 6.33 -7.19
C GLY A 174 -5.72 7.59 -6.64
N LEU A 175 -6.53 7.44 -5.59
CA LEU A 175 -7.14 8.57 -4.88
C LEU A 175 -6.10 9.45 -4.19
N LEU A 176 -5.16 8.83 -3.49
CA LEU A 176 -4.06 9.53 -2.82
C LEU A 176 -3.20 10.26 -3.85
N CYS A 177 -2.83 9.59 -4.96
CA CYS A 177 -2.05 10.22 -6.03
C CYS A 177 -2.80 11.40 -6.67
N GLU A 178 -4.12 11.30 -6.86
CA GLU A 178 -4.95 12.40 -7.35
C GLU A 178 -4.88 13.61 -6.41
N GLU A 179 -5.14 13.42 -5.12
CA GLU A 179 -5.08 14.51 -4.13
C GLU A 179 -3.67 15.11 -4.03
N LEU A 180 -2.63 14.27 -3.97
CA LEU A 180 -1.24 14.72 -3.95
C LEU A 180 -0.86 15.51 -5.21
N ALA A 181 -1.33 15.10 -6.38
CA ALA A 181 -1.11 15.81 -7.63
C ALA A 181 -1.81 17.18 -7.63
N LEU A 182 -3.04 17.28 -7.09
CA LEU A 182 -3.74 18.56 -6.91
C LEU A 182 -3.01 19.50 -5.93
N HIS A 183 -2.24 18.93 -5.00
CA HIS A 183 -1.31 19.66 -4.14
C HIS A 183 0.07 19.90 -4.76
N LYS A 184 0.21 19.70 -6.08
CA LYS A 184 1.45 19.95 -6.85
C LYS A 184 2.65 19.12 -6.38
N ALA A 185 2.42 17.93 -5.83
CA ALA A 185 3.49 17.02 -5.43
C ALA A 185 4.27 16.48 -6.64
N ALA A 186 5.51 16.05 -6.40
CA ALA A 186 6.26 15.20 -7.32
C ALA A 186 5.96 13.73 -6.96
N ILE A 187 5.38 12.99 -7.89
CA ILE A 187 4.96 11.60 -7.69
C ILE A 187 5.65 10.72 -8.73
N LEU A 188 6.26 9.62 -8.29
CA LEU A 188 6.78 8.59 -9.18
C LEU A 188 6.18 7.23 -8.77
N ILE A 189 5.54 6.56 -9.72
CA ILE A 189 4.89 5.27 -9.52
C ILE A 189 5.65 4.21 -10.32
N ILE A 190 6.15 3.19 -9.61
CA ILE A 190 6.61 1.93 -10.20
C ILE A 190 5.41 1.00 -10.33
N ASP A 191 4.99 0.76 -11.57
CA ASP A 191 3.72 0.10 -11.92
C ASP A 191 3.98 -1.21 -12.68
N PRO A 192 4.12 -2.35 -11.99
CA PRO A 192 4.38 -3.63 -12.63
C PRO A 192 3.18 -4.20 -13.40
N HIS A 193 1.96 -3.67 -13.20
CA HIS A 193 0.73 -4.22 -13.77
C HIS A 193 -0.04 -3.25 -14.69
N ASN A 194 0.47 -2.03 -14.89
CA ASN A 194 -0.09 -0.97 -15.72
C ASN A 194 -1.47 -0.46 -15.24
N GLU A 195 -1.69 -0.37 -13.93
CA GLU A 195 -2.96 0.08 -13.37
C GLU A 195 -3.12 1.61 -13.31
N TYR A 196 -2.02 2.39 -13.35
CA TYR A 196 -2.03 3.83 -13.09
C TYR A 196 -1.83 4.72 -14.32
N ILE A 197 -1.56 4.14 -15.50
CA ILE A 197 -1.54 4.93 -16.75
C ILE A 197 -2.87 5.69 -16.97
N PRO A 198 -4.06 5.04 -16.86
CA PRO A 198 -5.33 5.76 -17.06
C PRO A 198 -5.56 6.86 -16.02
N MET A 199 -5.08 6.65 -14.79
CA MET A 199 -5.13 7.65 -13.72
C MET A 199 -4.34 8.89 -14.13
N ALA A 200 -3.06 8.72 -14.46
CA ALA A 200 -2.18 9.82 -14.79
C ALA A 200 -2.64 10.58 -16.04
N GLN A 201 -3.16 9.88 -17.06
CA GLN A 201 -3.72 10.51 -18.26
C GLN A 201 -4.90 11.45 -17.96
N THR A 202 -5.72 11.10 -16.96
CA THR A 202 -6.94 11.84 -16.60
C THR A 202 -6.79 12.86 -15.49
N LEU A 203 -5.58 13.06 -14.98
CA LEU A 203 -5.27 14.22 -14.14
C LEU A 203 -5.53 15.54 -14.89
N PRO A 204 -5.72 16.67 -14.18
CA PRO A 204 -5.85 17.99 -14.79
C PRO A 204 -4.69 18.32 -15.74
N ARG A 205 -4.90 19.24 -16.68
CA ARG A 205 -3.89 19.60 -17.70
C ARG A 205 -2.71 20.36 -17.08
N GLU A 206 -2.95 21.01 -15.95
CA GLU A 206 -2.00 21.79 -15.17
C GLU A 206 -0.97 20.91 -14.45
N VAL A 207 -1.26 19.62 -14.27
CA VAL A 207 -0.34 18.65 -13.68
C VAL A 207 0.54 18.06 -14.78
N GLY A 208 1.86 18.13 -14.60
CA GLY A 208 2.83 17.49 -15.49
C GLY A 208 2.69 15.97 -15.47
N LYS A 209 2.84 15.32 -16.62
CA LYS A 209 2.65 13.87 -16.76
C LYS A 209 3.79 13.28 -17.57
N MET A 210 4.47 12.29 -17.00
CA MET A 210 5.50 11.53 -17.71
C MET A 210 5.19 10.05 -17.62
N LEU A 211 4.87 9.41 -18.74
CA LEU A 211 4.49 8.01 -18.77
C LEU A 211 5.55 7.24 -19.52
N TYR A 212 6.20 6.33 -18.82
CA TYR A 212 7.25 5.48 -19.36
C TYR A 212 6.79 4.03 -19.45
N SER A 213 7.20 3.31 -20.49
CA SER A 213 7.14 1.85 -20.56
C SER A 213 8.54 1.25 -20.66
N ILE A 214 8.73 0.08 -20.06
CA ILE A 214 9.91 -0.73 -20.34
C ILE A 214 9.68 -1.43 -21.68
N GLY A 215 10.40 -0.98 -22.71
CA GLY A 215 10.15 -1.39 -24.09
C GLY A 215 9.15 -0.49 -24.82
N SER A 216 8.95 -0.75 -26.12
CA SER A 216 8.12 0.07 -26.97
C SER A 216 6.64 -0.15 -26.72
N ALA A 217 5.94 0.88 -26.25
CA ALA A 217 4.48 0.89 -26.14
C ALA A 217 3.91 2.17 -26.79
N VAL A 218 2.80 2.01 -27.52
CA VAL A 218 2.17 3.12 -28.24
C VAL A 218 1.70 4.19 -27.26
N GLY A 219 2.13 5.43 -27.48
CA GLY A 219 1.72 6.59 -26.68
C GLY A 219 2.43 6.73 -25.33
N LEU A 220 3.48 5.94 -25.07
CA LEU A 220 4.33 6.04 -23.88
C LEU A 220 5.78 6.32 -24.28
N ASN A 221 6.51 7.00 -23.41
CA ASN A 221 7.95 7.17 -23.56
C ASN A 221 8.65 5.83 -23.26
N THR A 222 9.70 5.48 -24.01
CA THR A 222 10.48 4.29 -23.68
C THR A 222 11.47 4.60 -22.56
N TYR A 223 11.46 3.80 -21.50
CA TYR A 223 12.56 3.80 -20.53
C TYR A 223 13.63 2.82 -20.99
N THR A 224 14.81 3.35 -21.29
CA THR A 224 15.98 2.58 -21.71
C THR A 224 17.05 2.56 -20.61
N LEU A 225 17.76 1.43 -20.53
CA LEU A 225 19.02 1.29 -19.81
C LEU A 225 20.17 1.63 -20.76
N ASP A 226 21.07 2.49 -20.31
CA ASP A 226 22.29 2.79 -21.04
C ASP A 226 23.22 1.57 -21.01
N VAL A 227 23.42 0.96 -22.17
CA VAL A 227 24.25 -0.23 -22.36
C VAL A 227 25.68 -0.04 -21.85
N GLN A 228 26.17 1.20 -21.84
CA GLN A 228 27.53 1.50 -21.38
C GLN A 228 27.69 1.37 -19.86
N LYS A 229 26.57 1.43 -19.12
CA LYS A 229 26.52 1.26 -17.66
C LYS A 229 26.31 -0.18 -17.24
N LEU A 230 26.07 -1.09 -18.19
CA LEU A 230 25.85 -2.51 -17.91
C LEU A 230 27.18 -3.29 -17.94
N SER A 231 27.32 -4.22 -17.02
CA SER A 231 28.38 -5.22 -16.97
C SER A 231 27.96 -6.52 -17.65
N ALA A 232 28.91 -7.42 -17.94
CA ALA A 232 28.55 -8.75 -18.45
C ALA A 232 27.70 -9.55 -17.46
N PHE A 233 27.89 -9.33 -16.15
CA PHE A 233 27.07 -9.95 -15.11
C PHE A 233 25.61 -9.48 -15.14
N ASP A 234 25.36 -8.23 -15.51
CA ASP A 234 23.99 -7.73 -15.70
C ASP A 234 23.32 -8.43 -16.88
N PHE A 235 24.03 -8.56 -18.02
CA PHE A 235 23.54 -9.34 -19.15
C PHE A 235 23.27 -10.80 -18.76
N GLN A 236 24.18 -11.41 -17.99
CA GLN A 236 23.98 -12.75 -17.46
C GLN A 236 22.74 -12.84 -16.56
N HIS A 237 22.52 -11.86 -15.70
CA HIS A 237 21.36 -11.82 -14.82
C HIS A 237 20.05 -11.73 -15.62
N PHE A 238 20.02 -10.96 -16.70
CA PHE A 238 18.83 -10.80 -17.55
C PHE A 238 18.52 -12.03 -18.38
N THR A 239 19.54 -12.65 -18.97
CA THR A 239 19.34 -13.69 -19.96
C THR A 239 19.51 -15.11 -19.42
N GLY A 240 20.19 -15.27 -18.28
CA GLY A 240 20.58 -16.57 -17.73
C GLY A 240 21.71 -17.25 -18.51
N MET A 241 22.53 -16.50 -19.25
CA MET A 241 23.61 -17.10 -20.04
C MET A 241 24.69 -17.76 -19.16
N GLY A 242 25.35 -18.78 -19.70
CA GLY A 242 26.40 -19.51 -18.99
C GLY A 242 27.69 -18.70 -18.83
N ILE A 243 28.56 -19.12 -17.90
CA ILE A 243 29.80 -18.41 -17.53
C ILE A 243 30.71 -18.16 -18.74
N GLY A 244 30.83 -19.12 -19.66
CA GLY A 244 31.61 -18.95 -20.89
C GLY A 244 31.09 -17.84 -21.81
N SER A 245 29.76 -17.74 -21.96
CA SER A 245 29.12 -16.64 -22.69
C SER A 245 29.35 -15.30 -21.99
N THR A 246 29.22 -15.26 -20.65
CA THR A 246 29.49 -14.07 -19.84
C THR A 246 30.92 -13.57 -19.99
N ALA A 247 31.91 -14.47 -19.94
CA ALA A 247 33.32 -14.11 -20.07
C ALA A 247 33.64 -13.48 -21.44
N ILE A 248 33.02 -13.98 -22.52
CA ILE A 248 33.15 -13.39 -23.86
C ILE A 248 32.54 -11.99 -23.89
N VAL A 249 31.35 -11.82 -23.33
CA VAL A 249 30.67 -10.51 -23.26
C VAL A 249 31.50 -9.52 -22.46
N GLU A 250 32.10 -9.93 -21.34
CA GLU A 250 32.97 -9.08 -20.51
C GLU A 250 34.20 -8.61 -21.30
N ARG A 251 34.89 -9.53 -21.99
CA ARG A 251 36.03 -9.19 -22.86
C ARG A 251 35.64 -8.20 -23.96
N ILE A 252 34.47 -8.36 -24.56
CA ILE A 252 33.95 -7.45 -25.59
C ILE A 252 33.63 -6.07 -24.99
N ILE A 253 32.96 -6.01 -23.85
CA ILE A 253 32.63 -4.75 -23.17
C ILE A 253 33.90 -3.99 -22.78
N GLN A 254 34.91 -4.68 -22.23
CA GLN A 254 36.20 -4.07 -21.88
C GLN A 254 36.89 -3.49 -23.11
N ASN A 255 36.98 -4.27 -24.20
CA ASN A 255 37.58 -3.79 -25.44
C ASN A 255 36.82 -2.58 -26.03
N LEU A 256 35.49 -2.60 -26.01
CA LEU A 256 34.67 -1.47 -26.48
C LEU A 256 34.89 -0.21 -25.64
N LYS A 257 35.01 -0.35 -24.31
CA LYS A 257 35.32 0.77 -23.40
C LYS A 257 36.70 1.38 -23.64
N GLU A 258 37.68 0.57 -24.05
CA GLU A 258 39.03 1.04 -24.37
C GLU A 258 39.13 1.68 -25.76
N THR A 259 38.35 1.19 -26.72
CA THR A 259 38.48 1.57 -28.15
C THR A 259 37.49 2.62 -28.61
N LYS A 260 36.34 2.77 -27.93
CA LYS A 260 35.29 3.71 -28.31
C LYS A 260 34.87 4.57 -27.11
N SER A 261 34.69 5.87 -27.36
CA SER A 261 34.12 6.78 -26.37
C SER A 261 32.63 6.51 -26.10
N GLN A 262 31.90 6.04 -27.11
CA GLN A 262 30.52 5.58 -27.01
C GLN A 262 30.29 4.32 -27.85
N TYR A 263 29.50 3.39 -27.32
CA TYR A 263 29.06 2.19 -28.03
C TYR A 263 27.61 1.83 -27.69
N SER A 264 27.00 1.06 -28.58
CA SER A 264 25.62 0.60 -28.51
C SER A 264 25.54 -0.92 -28.35
N ILE A 265 24.33 -1.43 -28.16
CA ILE A 265 24.11 -2.88 -28.15
C ILE A 265 24.47 -3.55 -29.49
N GLN A 266 24.37 -2.81 -30.60
CA GLN A 266 24.72 -3.33 -31.92
C GLN A 266 26.22 -3.58 -32.06
N ASP A 267 27.06 -2.76 -31.43
CA ASP A 267 28.50 -2.99 -31.39
C ASP A 267 28.83 -4.31 -30.67
N ILE A 268 28.16 -4.59 -29.56
CA ILE A 268 28.32 -5.86 -28.82
C ILE A 268 27.89 -7.04 -29.70
N LEU A 269 26.73 -6.94 -30.35
CA LEU A 269 26.21 -7.99 -31.24
C LEU A 269 27.13 -8.26 -32.43
N GLN A 270 27.70 -7.22 -33.04
CA GLN A 270 28.67 -7.36 -34.14
C GLN A 270 29.96 -8.08 -33.69
N HIS A 271 30.47 -7.75 -32.51
CA HIS A 271 31.66 -8.42 -31.96
C HIS A 271 31.35 -9.89 -31.64
N LEU A 272 30.17 -10.19 -31.10
CA LEU A 272 29.72 -11.56 -30.86
C LEU A 272 29.57 -12.35 -32.16
N ASP A 273 29.00 -11.77 -33.22
CA ASP A 273 28.90 -12.39 -34.54
C ASP A 273 30.29 -12.69 -35.14
N SER A 274 31.27 -11.79 -34.93
CA SER A 274 32.66 -12.01 -35.36
C SER A 274 33.31 -13.17 -34.59
N GLN A 275 33.15 -13.21 -33.27
CA GLN A 275 33.67 -14.28 -32.40
C GLN A 275 33.02 -15.64 -32.72
N ALA A 276 31.70 -15.65 -32.99
CA ALA A 276 30.97 -16.83 -33.39
C ALA A 276 31.49 -17.46 -34.70
N ARG A 277 32.08 -16.66 -35.59
CA ARG A 277 32.66 -17.14 -36.86
C ARG A 277 34.14 -17.54 -36.72
N LYS A 278 34.94 -16.75 -36.00
CA LYS A 278 36.41 -16.80 -36.02
C LYS A 278 37.07 -17.42 -34.78
N GLY A 279 36.33 -17.61 -33.68
CA GLY A 279 36.90 -18.15 -32.43
C GLY A 279 37.23 -19.65 -32.46
N SER A 280 37.78 -20.18 -31.36
CA SER A 280 37.89 -21.63 -31.14
C SER A 280 36.51 -22.30 -31.06
N PRO A 281 36.36 -23.62 -31.26
CA PRO A 281 35.05 -24.29 -31.22
C PRO A 281 34.21 -23.97 -29.97
N SER A 282 34.87 -23.90 -28.81
CA SER A 282 34.23 -23.51 -27.53
C SER A 282 33.77 -22.04 -27.54
N GLU A 283 34.63 -21.13 -28.00
CA GLU A 283 34.28 -19.71 -28.11
C GLU A 283 33.17 -19.47 -29.12
N LYS A 284 33.15 -20.19 -30.25
CA LYS A 284 32.09 -20.09 -31.26
C LYS A 284 30.73 -20.42 -30.65
N ALA A 285 30.65 -21.53 -29.90
CA ALA A 285 29.43 -21.93 -29.23
C ALA A 285 28.99 -20.87 -28.20
N ALA A 286 29.91 -20.45 -27.31
CA ALA A 286 29.61 -19.48 -26.26
C ALA A 286 29.18 -18.11 -26.80
N ALA A 287 29.82 -17.62 -27.88
CA ALA A 287 29.48 -16.38 -28.56
C ALA A 287 28.12 -16.47 -29.25
N THR A 288 27.81 -17.60 -29.91
CA THR A 288 26.52 -17.84 -30.56
C THR A 288 25.38 -17.78 -29.55
N TRP A 289 25.54 -18.43 -28.40
CA TRP A 289 24.55 -18.39 -27.32
C TRP A 289 24.40 -16.97 -26.75
N ALA A 290 25.51 -16.31 -26.40
CA ALA A 290 25.50 -14.94 -25.90
C ALA A 290 24.75 -14.00 -26.87
N ARG A 291 25.03 -14.11 -28.16
CA ARG A 291 24.40 -13.33 -29.23
C ARG A 291 22.89 -13.55 -29.28
N ASN A 292 22.41 -14.80 -29.26
CA ASN A 292 20.97 -15.10 -29.29
C ASN A 292 20.25 -14.56 -28.03
N TYR A 293 20.88 -14.70 -26.86
CA TYR A 293 20.35 -14.19 -25.60
C TYR A 293 20.28 -12.66 -25.59
N ILE A 294 21.35 -11.97 -25.97
CA ILE A 294 21.42 -10.51 -26.02
C ILE A 294 20.49 -9.96 -27.12
N GLN A 295 20.34 -10.65 -28.24
CA GLN A 295 19.38 -10.27 -29.28
C GLN A 295 17.95 -10.32 -28.75
N THR A 296 17.59 -11.39 -28.02
CA THR A 296 16.27 -11.50 -27.38
C THR A 296 16.03 -10.35 -26.40
N LEU A 297 17.05 -9.97 -25.64
CA LEU A 297 16.99 -8.83 -24.74
C LEU A 297 16.83 -7.51 -25.49
N THR A 298 17.55 -7.33 -26.61
CA THR A 298 17.46 -6.13 -27.46
C THR A 298 16.06 -5.94 -28.03
N ASN A 299 15.41 -7.04 -28.42
CA ASN A 299 14.04 -7.03 -28.96
C ASN A 299 12.99 -6.53 -27.96
N THR A 300 13.31 -6.49 -26.66
CA THR A 300 12.43 -5.88 -25.65
C THR A 300 12.37 -4.36 -25.77
N GLY A 301 13.34 -3.72 -26.43
CA GLY A 301 13.45 -2.26 -26.50
C GLY A 301 13.95 -1.58 -25.22
N MET A 302 14.35 -2.35 -24.20
CA MET A 302 14.81 -1.80 -22.91
C MET A 302 16.27 -1.32 -22.91
N LEU A 303 17.05 -1.62 -23.96
CA LEU A 303 18.46 -1.27 -24.07
C LEU A 303 18.63 -0.09 -25.02
N GLY A 304 19.32 0.95 -24.57
CA GLY A 304 19.61 2.15 -25.36
C GLY A 304 21.02 2.68 -25.10
N THR A 305 21.32 3.85 -25.66
CA THR A 305 22.60 4.57 -25.47
C THR A 305 22.53 5.64 -24.39
N SER A 306 21.35 5.85 -23.80
CA SER A 306 21.11 6.77 -22.70
C SER A 306 19.92 6.31 -21.86
N GLU A 307 19.80 6.87 -20.66
CA GLU A 307 18.64 6.67 -19.79
C GLU A 307 17.88 8.00 -19.67
N PRO A 308 16.55 8.00 -19.44
CA PRO A 308 15.78 9.23 -19.25
C PRO A 308 16.38 10.09 -18.12
N PRO A 309 16.62 11.41 -18.34
CA PRO A 309 17.17 12.28 -17.31
C PRO A 309 16.30 12.32 -16.04
N MET A 310 16.93 12.27 -14.86
CA MET A 310 16.19 12.28 -13.59
C MET A 310 15.32 13.53 -13.40
N ARG A 311 15.74 14.68 -13.94
CA ARG A 311 14.98 15.94 -13.91
C ARG A 311 13.72 15.93 -14.76
N GLU A 312 13.68 15.10 -15.80
CA GLU A 312 12.47 14.88 -16.59
C GLU A 312 11.55 13.87 -15.89
N MET A 313 12.11 12.87 -15.22
CA MET A 313 11.32 11.86 -14.50
C MET A 313 10.72 12.37 -13.19
N VAL A 314 11.35 13.33 -12.52
CA VAL A 314 10.92 13.82 -11.21
C VAL A 314 10.98 15.34 -11.18
N ASN A 315 9.80 15.96 -11.16
CA ASN A 315 9.66 17.40 -11.03
C ASN A 315 8.48 17.75 -10.11
N ALA A 316 8.48 18.96 -9.54
CA ALA A 316 7.33 19.42 -8.76
C ALA A 316 6.10 19.52 -9.69
N ASN A 317 4.91 19.32 -9.14
CA ASN A 317 3.65 19.31 -9.91
C ASN A 317 3.67 18.29 -11.06
N GLN A 318 4.28 17.12 -10.86
CA GLN A 318 4.40 16.09 -11.90
C GLN A 318 4.07 14.72 -11.33
N THR A 319 3.27 13.96 -12.07
CA THR A 319 3.04 12.53 -11.84
C THR A 319 3.71 11.72 -12.94
N THR A 320 4.68 10.89 -12.56
CA THR A 320 5.40 9.99 -13.44
C THR A 320 4.99 8.55 -13.16
N VAL A 321 4.71 7.78 -14.20
CA VAL A 321 4.40 6.35 -14.10
C VAL A 321 5.40 5.57 -14.94
N VAL A 322 6.03 4.57 -14.34
CA VAL A 322 6.92 3.63 -15.03
C VAL A 322 6.22 2.28 -15.10
N ALA A 323 5.60 2.03 -16.25
CA ALA A 323 4.87 0.82 -16.58
C ALA A 323 5.84 -0.31 -16.96
N MET A 324 5.70 -1.47 -16.31
CA MET A 324 6.57 -2.63 -16.52
C MET A 324 5.80 -3.90 -16.87
N SER A 325 4.51 -3.82 -17.17
CA SER A 325 3.72 -5.01 -17.55
C SER A 325 4.32 -5.71 -18.78
N GLY A 326 4.30 -7.04 -18.76
CA GLY A 326 4.92 -7.88 -19.79
C GLY A 326 6.43 -8.12 -19.63
N VAL A 327 7.09 -7.45 -18.69
CA VAL A 327 8.52 -7.65 -18.40
C VAL A 327 8.71 -8.72 -17.33
N LYS A 328 9.71 -9.59 -17.53
CA LYS A 328 10.08 -10.62 -16.55
C LYS A 328 10.49 -9.98 -15.21
N GLU A 329 10.08 -10.60 -14.11
CA GLU A 329 10.30 -10.08 -12.75
C GLU A 329 11.77 -9.74 -12.43
N ARG A 330 12.73 -10.59 -12.81
CA ARG A 330 14.17 -10.30 -12.60
C ARG A 330 14.62 -9.01 -13.29
N ILE A 331 14.10 -8.74 -14.49
CA ILE A 331 14.39 -7.52 -15.23
C ILE A 331 13.71 -6.32 -14.56
N GLN A 332 12.46 -6.46 -14.11
CA GLN A 332 11.76 -5.43 -13.34
C GLN A 332 12.56 -5.04 -12.09
N GLN A 333 13.01 -6.03 -11.31
CA GLN A 333 13.83 -5.81 -10.10
C GLN A 333 15.12 -5.04 -10.40
N PHE A 334 15.81 -5.38 -11.49
CA PHE A 334 17.01 -4.64 -11.91
C PHE A 334 16.70 -3.19 -12.32
N ILE A 335 15.69 -2.98 -13.16
CA ILE A 335 15.31 -1.65 -13.62
C ILE A 335 14.89 -0.77 -12.44
N VAL A 336 14.08 -1.32 -11.53
CA VAL A 336 13.73 -0.66 -10.28
C VAL A 336 14.99 -0.33 -9.48
N THR A 337 15.94 -1.27 -9.35
CA THR A 337 17.23 -1.00 -8.69
C THR A 337 17.94 0.21 -9.28
N SER A 338 18.09 0.26 -10.60
CA SER A 338 18.73 1.38 -11.31
C SER A 338 17.98 2.70 -11.07
N ILE A 339 16.67 2.73 -11.28
CA ILE A 339 15.83 3.92 -11.06
C ILE A 339 15.97 4.43 -9.62
N LEU A 340 15.83 3.54 -8.64
CA LEU A 340 15.86 3.89 -7.23
C LEU A 340 17.23 4.39 -6.79
N GLN A 341 18.33 3.79 -7.26
CA GLN A 341 19.68 4.28 -7.00
C GLN A 341 19.90 5.68 -7.60
N ARG A 342 19.44 5.91 -8.83
CA ARG A 342 19.54 7.21 -9.50
C ARG A 342 18.76 8.28 -8.76
N ILE A 343 17.53 7.98 -8.32
CA ILE A 343 16.70 8.88 -7.50
C ILE A 343 17.37 9.20 -6.17
N PHE A 344 17.84 8.19 -5.46
CA PHE A 344 18.48 8.37 -4.15
C PHE A 344 19.71 9.28 -4.27
N ASN A 345 20.58 9.03 -5.25
CA ASN A 345 21.76 9.84 -5.50
C ASN A 345 21.41 11.28 -5.94
N ALA A 346 20.44 11.45 -6.84
CA ALA A 346 19.99 12.77 -7.29
C ALA A 346 19.39 13.58 -6.13
N ARG A 347 18.62 12.95 -5.23
CA ARG A 347 18.08 13.60 -4.04
C ARG A 347 19.15 13.95 -3.01
N ARG A 348 20.14 13.08 -2.81
CA ARG A 348 21.29 13.36 -1.94
C ARG A 348 22.10 14.57 -2.44
N ARG A 349 22.19 14.74 -3.76
CA ARG A 349 22.80 15.91 -4.43
C ARG A 349 21.86 17.10 -4.63
N LYS A 350 20.58 16.99 -4.22
CA LYS A 350 19.53 17.99 -4.37
C LYS A 350 19.27 18.41 -5.84
N GLU A 351 19.44 17.49 -6.78
CA GLU A 351 19.30 17.74 -8.23
C GLU A 351 17.86 17.67 -8.77
N ILE A 352 16.97 17.02 -8.02
CA ILE A 352 15.54 16.84 -8.33
C ILE A 352 14.70 17.20 -7.10
N SER A 353 13.40 17.48 -7.25
CA SER A 353 12.49 17.83 -6.15
C SER A 353 12.30 16.68 -5.13
N PRO A 354 11.97 16.99 -3.85
CA PRO A 354 11.41 15.99 -2.95
C PRO A 354 10.22 15.29 -3.60
N LEU A 355 10.07 13.98 -3.39
CA LEU A 355 9.09 13.18 -4.10
C LEU A 355 8.41 12.13 -3.24
N ILE A 356 7.27 11.70 -3.73
CA ILE A 356 6.49 10.56 -3.25
C ILE A 356 6.76 9.40 -4.21
N LEU A 357 7.50 8.42 -3.73
CA LEU A 357 7.92 7.24 -4.47
C LEU A 357 6.99 6.08 -4.12
N VAL A 358 6.13 5.72 -5.06
CA VAL A 358 5.17 4.64 -4.93
C VAL A 358 5.75 3.37 -5.55
N ILE A 359 5.83 2.31 -4.75
CA ILE A 359 6.23 0.97 -5.19
C ILE A 359 5.01 0.06 -5.07
N GLU A 360 4.34 -0.19 -6.19
CA GLU A 360 3.27 -1.17 -6.23
C GLU A 360 3.84 -2.60 -6.21
N GLU A 361 3.12 -3.54 -5.59
CA GLU A 361 3.55 -4.93 -5.42
C GLU A 361 4.94 -5.03 -4.76
N ALA A 362 5.17 -4.21 -3.73
CA ALA A 362 6.50 -4.01 -3.14
C ALA A 362 7.22 -5.31 -2.71
N HIS A 363 6.46 -6.36 -2.38
CA HIS A 363 7.02 -7.67 -2.04
C HIS A 363 7.80 -8.34 -3.19
N ARG A 364 7.59 -7.91 -4.44
CA ARG A 364 8.35 -8.35 -5.63
C ARG A 364 9.74 -7.71 -5.70
N PHE A 365 9.91 -6.54 -5.08
CA PHE A 365 11.13 -5.74 -5.11
C PHE A 365 11.93 -5.80 -3.79
N ALA A 366 11.26 -6.14 -2.70
CA ALA A 366 11.88 -6.43 -1.41
C ALA A 366 11.20 -7.66 -0.77
N PRO A 367 11.39 -8.87 -1.32
CA PRO A 367 10.83 -10.08 -0.72
C PRO A 367 11.48 -10.39 0.64
N SER A 368 10.73 -11.04 1.52
CA SER A 368 11.21 -11.45 2.86
C SER A 368 12.08 -12.71 2.84
N ALA A 369 11.74 -13.68 1.97
CA ALA A 369 12.37 -15.00 1.94
C ALA A 369 13.68 -15.05 1.12
N GLU A 370 13.86 -14.15 0.15
CA GLU A 370 15.03 -14.13 -0.72
C GLU A 370 15.56 -12.70 -0.88
N LYS A 371 16.84 -12.57 -1.22
CA LYS A 371 17.44 -11.28 -1.51
C LYS A 371 17.51 -11.10 -3.02
N VAL A 372 16.79 -10.10 -3.52
CA VAL A 372 16.82 -9.71 -4.94
C VAL A 372 17.65 -8.44 -5.12
N SER A 373 17.93 -8.06 -6.37
CA SER A 373 18.77 -6.90 -6.69
C SER A 373 18.28 -5.61 -6.03
N SER A 374 16.95 -5.39 -6.00
CA SER A 374 16.33 -4.20 -5.43
C SER A 374 16.22 -4.20 -3.90
N SER A 375 16.41 -5.34 -3.22
CA SER A 375 16.23 -5.43 -1.77
C SER A 375 17.12 -4.45 -1.00
N ALA A 376 18.38 -4.26 -1.43
CA ALA A 376 19.32 -3.38 -0.74
C ALA A 376 18.88 -1.91 -0.81
N ILE A 377 18.58 -1.40 -2.01
CA ILE A 377 18.17 0.00 -2.19
C ILE A 377 16.80 0.28 -1.56
N MET A 378 15.88 -0.69 -1.57
CA MET A 378 14.58 -0.57 -0.88
C MET A 378 14.77 -0.37 0.63
N ARG A 379 15.65 -1.13 1.28
CA ARG A 379 15.98 -0.95 2.71
C ARG A 379 16.66 0.40 2.97
N THR A 380 17.61 0.81 2.12
CA THR A 380 18.25 2.13 2.23
C THR A 380 17.23 3.26 2.10
N LEU A 381 16.31 3.18 1.15
CA LEU A 381 15.25 4.18 0.99
C LEU A 381 14.31 4.23 2.19
N ALA A 382 13.95 3.06 2.74
CA ALA A 382 13.11 3.00 3.93
C ALA A 382 13.80 3.57 5.19
N ALA A 383 15.11 3.35 5.34
CA ALA A 383 15.88 3.83 6.51
C ALA A 383 16.34 5.29 6.39
N GLU A 384 16.68 5.76 5.18
CA GLU A 384 17.34 7.04 4.96
C GLU A 384 16.59 7.99 4.02
N GLY A 385 15.63 7.50 3.23
CA GLY A 385 14.95 8.27 2.19
C GLY A 385 14.32 9.56 2.72
N ARG A 386 13.72 9.50 3.91
CA ARG A 386 13.20 10.66 4.65
C ARG A 386 14.19 11.82 4.73
N LYS A 387 15.45 11.53 5.09
CA LYS A 387 16.52 12.55 5.27
C LYS A 387 16.78 13.33 3.98
N PHE A 388 16.50 12.70 2.85
CA PHE A 388 16.68 13.26 1.52
C PHE A 388 15.34 13.63 0.85
N GLY A 389 14.25 13.75 1.60
CA GLY A 389 12.94 14.14 1.08
C GLY A 389 12.35 13.13 0.08
N ILE A 390 12.57 11.84 0.33
CA ILE A 390 11.93 10.75 -0.40
C ILE A 390 10.89 10.13 0.53
N CYS A 391 9.62 10.24 0.17
CA CYS A 391 8.54 9.55 0.84
C CYS A 391 8.29 8.21 0.15
N LEU A 392 8.71 7.10 0.75
CA LEU A 392 8.39 5.77 0.26
C LEU A 392 6.92 5.41 0.58
N VAL A 393 6.18 4.99 -0.44
CA VAL A 393 4.85 4.41 -0.31
C VAL A 393 4.90 2.99 -0.85
N VAL A 394 4.75 1.99 0.02
CA VAL A 394 4.74 0.58 -0.38
C VAL A 394 3.32 0.06 -0.44
N VAL A 395 2.96 -0.59 -1.54
CA VAL A 395 1.65 -1.24 -1.68
C VAL A 395 1.88 -2.74 -1.86
N SER A 396 1.21 -3.55 -1.05
CA SER A 396 1.32 -5.01 -1.14
C SER A 396 0.03 -5.71 -0.71
N GLN A 397 -0.29 -6.79 -1.39
CA GLN A 397 -1.33 -7.73 -1.03
C GLN A 397 -0.85 -8.90 -0.15
N ARG A 398 0.47 -9.04 0.02
CA ARG A 398 1.11 -10.06 0.88
C ARG A 398 2.14 -9.38 1.78
N PRO A 399 1.73 -8.77 2.90
CA PRO A 399 2.66 -8.14 3.85
C PRO A 399 3.69 -9.13 4.39
N ASN A 400 3.32 -10.40 4.62
CA ASN A 400 4.27 -11.41 5.12
C ASN A 400 5.41 -11.75 4.14
N ARG A 401 5.22 -11.45 2.85
CA ARG A 401 6.22 -11.61 1.80
C ARG A 401 7.08 -10.38 1.58
N LEU A 402 6.75 -9.25 2.21
CA LEU A 402 7.54 -8.03 2.14
C LEU A 402 8.61 -8.07 3.24
N ASP A 403 9.79 -7.54 2.92
CA ASP A 403 10.88 -7.37 3.86
C ASP A 403 10.41 -6.63 5.13
N SER A 404 10.64 -7.24 6.29
CA SER A 404 10.15 -6.73 7.57
C SER A 404 10.78 -5.39 7.95
N THR A 405 11.99 -5.08 7.48
CA THR A 405 12.62 -3.78 7.72
C THR A 405 11.96 -2.71 6.85
N VAL A 406 11.70 -3.00 5.57
CA VAL A 406 10.97 -2.06 4.71
C VAL A 406 9.57 -1.77 5.26
N LEU A 407 8.87 -2.80 5.73
CA LEU A 407 7.53 -2.64 6.28
C LEU A 407 7.53 -1.91 7.64
N SER A 408 8.45 -2.22 8.56
CA SER A 408 8.50 -1.58 9.88
C SER A 408 8.93 -0.11 9.83
N GLN A 409 9.66 0.30 8.79
CA GLN A 409 9.99 1.71 8.55
C GLN A 409 8.81 2.50 7.94
N CYS A 410 7.73 1.83 7.54
CA CYS A 410 6.49 2.48 7.15
C CYS A 410 5.63 2.74 8.39
N VAL A 411 5.81 3.90 9.01
CA VAL A 411 5.15 4.24 10.28
C VAL A 411 3.64 4.42 10.08
N THR A 412 3.22 5.03 8.96
CA THR A 412 1.78 5.11 8.64
C THR A 412 1.36 3.85 7.89
N ASN A 413 0.34 3.18 8.39
CA ASN A 413 -0.18 1.95 7.81
C ASN A 413 -1.66 2.14 7.48
N ILE A 414 -2.03 1.88 6.23
CA ILE A 414 -3.44 1.77 5.81
C ILE A 414 -3.70 0.31 5.46
N VAL A 415 -4.50 -0.34 6.30
CA VAL A 415 -4.82 -1.76 6.20
C VAL A 415 -6.27 -1.90 5.75
N MET A 416 -6.46 -2.48 4.56
CA MET A 416 -7.78 -2.83 4.04
C MET A 416 -8.11 -4.28 4.39
N LYS A 417 -9.16 -4.85 3.78
CA LYS A 417 -9.55 -6.25 3.97
C LYS A 417 -8.35 -7.21 3.80
N VAL A 418 -8.05 -8.00 4.82
CA VAL A 418 -7.02 -9.07 4.87
C VAL A 418 -7.64 -10.30 5.53
N LYS A 419 -7.36 -11.50 4.99
CA LYS A 419 -7.93 -12.78 5.48
C LYS A 419 -6.89 -13.79 5.93
N ASN A 420 -5.68 -13.74 5.38
CA ASN A 420 -4.67 -14.74 5.65
C ASN A 420 -4.08 -14.52 7.06
N PRO A 421 -4.04 -15.54 7.92
CA PRO A 421 -3.50 -15.40 9.28
C PRO A 421 -2.06 -14.89 9.33
N SER A 422 -1.17 -15.39 8.47
CA SER A 422 0.23 -14.95 8.42
C SER A 422 0.37 -13.48 7.99
N ASP A 423 -0.56 -12.99 7.15
CA ASP A 423 -0.59 -11.57 6.79
C ASP A 423 -1.08 -10.70 7.96
N LEU A 424 -2.08 -11.17 8.71
CA LEU A 424 -2.56 -10.49 9.93
C LEU A 424 -1.46 -10.40 10.99
N GLU A 425 -0.72 -11.48 11.19
CA GLU A 425 0.41 -11.52 12.13
C GLU A 425 1.54 -10.58 11.68
N SER A 426 1.84 -10.53 10.38
CA SER A 426 2.81 -9.58 9.85
C SER A 426 2.39 -8.12 10.09
N ILE A 427 1.10 -7.81 9.97
CA ILE A 427 0.56 -6.47 10.26
C ILE A 427 0.69 -6.15 11.75
N LYS A 428 0.32 -7.09 12.63
CA LYS A 428 0.46 -6.98 14.08
C LYS A 428 1.89 -6.64 14.49
N ASN A 429 2.87 -7.29 13.88
CA ASN A 429 4.28 -7.11 14.20
C ASN A 429 4.89 -5.82 13.62
N SER A 430 4.27 -5.25 12.59
CA SER A 430 4.77 -4.02 11.93
C SER A 430 4.13 -2.73 12.42
N ALA A 431 2.95 -2.80 13.05
CA ALA A 431 2.17 -1.63 13.41
C ALA A 431 2.03 -1.49 14.92
N GLU A 432 2.19 -0.26 15.40
CA GLU A 432 1.95 0.09 16.80
C GLU A 432 0.44 0.20 17.08
N ASN A 433 0.04 -0.10 18.32
CA ASN A 433 -1.33 0.09 18.83
C ASN A 433 -2.43 -0.70 18.08
N VAL A 434 -2.11 -1.92 17.65
CA VAL A 434 -3.08 -2.84 17.04
C VAL A 434 -3.39 -3.99 18.00
N THR A 435 -4.67 -4.11 18.38
CA THR A 435 -5.16 -5.23 19.21
C THR A 435 -5.62 -6.41 18.36
N ASP A 436 -5.67 -7.60 18.96
CA ASP A 436 -6.18 -8.80 18.28
C ASP A 436 -7.65 -8.64 17.86
N ASP A 437 -8.45 -7.91 18.63
CA ASP A 437 -9.85 -7.65 18.29
C ASP A 437 -9.99 -6.83 17.01
N ILE A 438 -9.14 -5.81 16.82
CA ILE A 438 -9.10 -5.02 15.58
C ILE A 438 -8.67 -5.89 14.39
N LEU A 439 -7.65 -6.75 14.56
CA LEU A 439 -7.18 -7.65 13.51
C LEU A 439 -8.25 -8.66 13.09
N ASN A 440 -9.02 -9.18 14.04
CA ASN A 440 -10.11 -10.11 13.80
C ASN A 440 -11.27 -9.49 13.00
N GLU A 441 -11.32 -8.16 12.90
CA GLU A 441 -12.31 -7.46 12.06
C GLU A 441 -11.87 -7.29 10.60
N LEU A 442 -10.57 -7.22 10.32
CA LEU A 442 -10.04 -7.01 8.96
C LEU A 442 -10.60 -8.01 7.91
N PRO A 443 -10.83 -9.30 8.22
CA PRO A 443 -11.45 -10.23 7.27
C PRO A 443 -12.88 -9.86 6.87
N ARG A 444 -13.59 -9.15 7.75
CA ARG A 444 -15.00 -8.75 7.59
C ARG A 444 -15.15 -7.43 6.84
N PHE A 445 -14.07 -6.67 6.66
CA PHE A 445 -14.13 -5.39 5.93
C PHE A 445 -14.70 -5.56 4.53
N GLU A 446 -15.53 -4.61 4.13
CA GLU A 446 -16.04 -4.50 2.77
C GLU A 446 -15.02 -3.84 1.84
N ARG A 447 -15.25 -3.93 0.53
CA ARG A 447 -14.43 -3.22 -0.45
C ARG A 447 -14.45 -1.71 -0.17
N GLY A 448 -13.27 -1.10 -0.11
CA GLY A 448 -13.08 0.32 0.20
C GLY A 448 -13.10 0.66 1.69
N GLU A 449 -13.40 -0.27 2.59
CA GLU A 449 -13.14 -0.07 4.02
C GLU A 449 -11.65 -0.24 4.31
N ALA A 450 -11.15 0.61 5.19
CA ALA A 450 -9.76 0.64 5.59
C ALA A 450 -9.64 1.05 7.06
N LEU A 451 -8.55 0.60 7.67
CA LEU A 451 -8.09 0.96 8.98
C LEU A 451 -6.80 1.73 8.79
N ILE A 452 -6.72 2.95 9.34
CA ILE A 452 -5.47 3.73 9.34
C ILE A 452 -4.93 3.85 10.75
N MET A 453 -3.60 3.74 10.86
CA MET A 453 -2.83 3.78 12.09
C MET A 453 -1.43 4.31 11.82
N GLY A 454 -0.73 4.73 12.87
CA GLY A 454 0.66 5.20 12.84
C GLY A 454 0.81 6.51 13.60
N GLU A 455 1.97 7.14 13.57
CA GLU A 455 2.25 8.29 14.44
C GLU A 455 1.32 9.51 14.19
N ALA A 456 0.79 9.70 12.97
CA ALA A 456 -0.23 10.73 12.71
C ALA A 456 -1.62 10.35 13.26
N PHE A 457 -1.85 9.05 13.48
CA PHE A 457 -3.07 8.43 14.01
C PHE A 457 -2.72 7.50 15.17
N PRO A 458 -2.41 8.05 16.36
CA PRO A 458 -1.95 7.25 17.50
C PRO A 458 -2.93 6.15 17.90
N ILE A 459 -4.21 6.33 17.58
CA ILE A 459 -5.27 5.33 17.69
C ILE A 459 -5.70 4.86 16.30
N SER A 460 -6.13 3.61 16.20
CA SER A 460 -6.61 3.06 14.91
C SER A 460 -7.96 3.66 14.50
N ILE A 461 -8.07 4.11 13.25
CA ILE A 461 -9.27 4.74 12.71
C ILE A 461 -9.84 3.89 11.56
N ARG A 462 -11.05 3.38 11.73
CA ARG A 462 -11.79 2.72 10.65
C ARG A 462 -12.55 3.75 9.82
N TYR A 463 -12.39 3.68 8.50
CA TYR A 463 -13.07 4.56 7.56
C TYR A 463 -13.42 3.85 6.25
N LYS A 464 -14.36 4.43 5.51
CA LYS A 464 -14.68 4.07 4.12
C LYS A 464 -14.01 5.07 3.19
N THR A 465 -13.22 4.57 2.26
CA THR A 465 -12.59 5.37 1.20
C THR A 465 -13.66 6.08 0.39
N ARG A 466 -13.48 7.37 0.09
CA ARG A 466 -14.46 8.14 -0.69
C ARG A 466 -14.63 7.59 -2.12
N SER A 467 -15.84 7.61 -2.63
CA SER A 467 -16.22 6.97 -3.91
C SER A 467 -16.24 7.93 -5.11
N ASP A 468 -15.92 9.20 -4.91
CA ASP A 468 -16.00 10.31 -5.88
C ASP A 468 -14.66 10.63 -6.55
N ARG A 469 -13.78 9.63 -6.69
CA ARG A 469 -12.51 9.78 -7.39
C ARG A 469 -12.73 10.27 -8.83
N LYS A 470 -12.02 11.32 -9.24
CA LYS A 470 -12.21 11.96 -10.54
C LYS A 470 -11.41 11.29 -11.66
N THR A 471 -10.21 10.84 -11.34
CA THR A 471 -9.31 10.15 -12.27
C THR A 471 -9.79 8.73 -12.58
N LYS A 472 -9.51 8.27 -13.79
CA LYS A 472 -9.85 6.91 -14.23
C LYS A 472 -9.03 5.87 -13.46
N HIS A 473 -9.63 4.71 -13.26
CA HIS A 473 -9.00 3.54 -12.65
C HIS A 473 -8.75 2.47 -13.73
N GLY A 474 -7.50 1.98 -13.82
CA GLY A 474 -7.15 0.79 -14.59
C GLY A 474 -7.60 -0.50 -13.92
N GLY A 475 -7.25 -1.66 -14.49
CA GLY A 475 -7.42 -2.96 -13.82
C GLY A 475 -8.87 -3.43 -13.62
N LYS A 476 -9.84 -2.97 -14.43
CA LYS A 476 -11.20 -3.55 -14.39
C LYS A 476 -11.09 -5.05 -14.71
N ASN A 477 -11.70 -5.89 -13.86
CA ASN A 477 -11.85 -7.31 -14.14
C ASN A 477 -12.41 -7.49 -15.55
N VAL A 478 -11.72 -8.26 -16.38
CA VAL A 478 -12.18 -8.60 -17.71
C VAL A 478 -13.49 -9.37 -17.56
N ASN A 479 -14.57 -8.86 -18.16
CA ASN A 479 -15.79 -9.63 -18.28
C ASN A 479 -15.58 -10.61 -19.44
N PHE A 480 -15.12 -11.82 -19.07
CA PHE A 480 -14.79 -12.89 -20.01
C PHE A 480 -15.91 -13.15 -21.01
N VAL A 481 -17.17 -13.17 -20.56
CA VAL A 481 -18.32 -13.43 -21.43
C VAL A 481 -18.45 -12.34 -22.49
N SER A 482 -18.34 -11.07 -22.10
CA SER A 482 -18.44 -9.96 -23.05
C SER A 482 -17.25 -9.91 -24.03
N GLU A 483 -16.03 -10.23 -23.58
CA GLU A 483 -14.87 -10.30 -24.47
C GLU A 483 -14.95 -11.49 -25.41
N TRP A 484 -15.37 -12.66 -24.93
CA TRP A 484 -15.58 -13.83 -25.77
C TRP A 484 -16.67 -13.57 -26.80
N GLN A 485 -17.77 -12.92 -26.41
CA GLN A 485 -18.82 -12.53 -27.35
C GLN A 485 -18.29 -11.60 -28.44
N LYS A 486 -17.50 -10.57 -28.07
CA LYS A 486 -16.89 -9.65 -29.03
C LYS A 486 -15.94 -10.37 -29.98
N HIS A 487 -15.03 -11.20 -29.47
CA HIS A 487 -14.12 -11.98 -30.31
C HIS A 487 -14.84 -13.01 -31.18
N ASN A 488 -15.90 -13.64 -30.68
CA ASN A 488 -16.69 -14.61 -31.44
C ASN A 488 -17.49 -13.93 -32.55
N GLN A 489 -17.95 -12.69 -32.34
CA GLN A 489 -18.54 -11.86 -33.40
C GLN A 489 -17.51 -11.50 -34.47
N GLU A 490 -16.32 -11.04 -34.07
CA GLU A 490 -15.23 -10.71 -35.00
C GLU A 490 -14.75 -11.94 -35.80
N LYS A 491 -14.80 -13.13 -35.20
CA LYS A 491 -14.42 -14.40 -35.85
C LYS A 491 -15.57 -15.13 -36.54
N ASN A 492 -16.79 -14.56 -36.57
CA ASN A 492 -18.00 -15.22 -37.11
C ASN A 492 -18.21 -16.66 -36.59
N VAL A 493 -17.93 -16.90 -35.31
CA VAL A 493 -18.09 -18.23 -34.70
C VAL A 493 -19.58 -18.57 -34.68
N LYS A 494 -19.96 -19.63 -35.41
CA LYS A 494 -21.35 -20.11 -35.44
C LYS A 494 -21.80 -20.55 -34.05
N LYS A 495 -23.08 -20.36 -33.74
CA LYS A 495 -23.68 -20.91 -32.51
C LYS A 495 -23.46 -22.43 -32.47
N PHE A 496 -23.10 -22.94 -31.31
CA PHE A 496 -22.99 -24.37 -31.08
C PHE A 496 -24.37 -25.01 -31.21
N ASN A 497 -24.54 -25.89 -32.19
CA ASN A 497 -25.67 -26.80 -32.23
C ASN A 497 -25.25 -28.05 -31.45
N PHE A 498 -25.81 -28.21 -30.26
CA PHE A 498 -25.74 -29.49 -29.57
C PHE A 498 -26.62 -30.49 -30.33
N PRO A 499 -26.15 -31.73 -30.58
CA PRO A 499 -26.99 -32.76 -31.17
C PRO A 499 -28.19 -33.00 -30.26
N THR A 500 -29.37 -32.61 -30.71
CA THR A 500 -30.65 -33.05 -30.15
C THR A 500 -30.92 -34.44 -30.72
N GLU A 501 -30.33 -35.47 -30.11
CA GLU A 501 -30.82 -36.86 -30.08
C GLU A 501 -29.78 -37.75 -29.38
N ILE A 502 -30.22 -38.40 -28.29
CA ILE A 502 -29.67 -39.67 -27.78
C ILE A 502 -30.65 -40.75 -28.22
#